data_AF-A0A950QR69-F1
#
_entry.id   AF-A0A950QR69-F1
#
_cell.length_a   1.000
_cell.length_b   1.000
_cell.length_c   1.000
_cell.angle_alpha   90.00
_cell.angle_beta   90.00
_cell.angle_gamma   90.00
#
_symmetry.space_group_name_H-M   'P 1'
#
loop_
_entity.id
_entity.type
_entity.pdbx_description
1 polymer ?
#
loop_
_entity_poly.entity_id
_entity_poly.type
_entity_poly.pdbx_seq_one_letter_code
_entity_poly.pdbx_strand_id
1 'polypeptide(L)' 'MPENTDTGALKHATSSKIAQKDNVYEAEYLGSGTFRIVKPKRQAKKIRQSALKGTTPGARK' A
#
# COMPACT_ATOMS: atom_id res chain seq x y z
N MET A 1 35.39 -23.50 -4.41
CA MET A 1 34.65 -23.23 -3.15
C MET A 1 35.13 -21.91 -2.60
N PRO A 2 34.28 -20.99 -2.07
CA PRO A 2 32.82 -21.00 -1.98
C PRO A 2 32.12 -19.89 -2.81
N GLU A 3 30.84 -20.13 -3.08
CA GLU A 3 29.85 -19.19 -3.60
C GLU A 3 29.45 -18.16 -2.54
N ASN A 4 28.99 -16.97 -2.93
CA ASN A 4 28.13 -16.14 -2.09
C ASN A 4 27.10 -15.40 -2.94
N THR A 5 25.86 -15.86 -2.78
CA THR A 5 24.61 -15.34 -3.32
C THR A 5 24.22 -14.04 -2.62
N ASP A 6 24.05 -12.95 -3.36
CA ASP A 6 23.23 -11.84 -2.89
C ASP A 6 21.94 -11.80 -3.72
N THR A 7 20.93 -12.38 -3.09
CA THR A 7 19.53 -12.34 -3.47
C THR A 7 19.13 -10.90 -3.77
N GLY A 8 18.59 -10.67 -4.98
CA GLY A 8 18.11 -9.37 -5.40
C GLY A 8 17.10 -8.81 -4.39
N ALA A 9 17.57 -7.88 -3.56
CA ALA A 9 16.76 -7.22 -2.55
C ALA A 9 15.52 -6.60 -3.21
N LEU A 10 14.34 -6.93 -2.67
CA LEU A 10 13.06 -6.45 -3.14
C LEU A 10 13.05 -4.91 -3.16
N LYS A 11 12.96 -4.33 -4.36
CA LYS A 11 13.06 -2.89 -4.67
C LYS A 11 11.97 -2.00 -4.04
N HIS A 12 11.12 -2.57 -3.18
CA HIS A 12 9.99 -1.91 -2.53
C HIS A 12 10.22 -1.65 -1.03
N ALA A 13 11.34 -2.13 -0.47
CA ALA A 13 11.65 -1.97 0.96
C ALA A 13 12.05 -0.52 1.35
N THR A 14 12.39 0.33 0.38
CA THR A 14 12.93 1.68 0.61
C THR A 14 11.94 2.79 0.28
N SER A 15 10.62 2.52 0.32
CA SER A 15 9.67 3.63 0.25
C SER A 15 9.63 4.36 1.59
N SER A 16 9.95 5.65 1.58
CA SER A 16 9.89 6.49 2.77
C SER A 16 8.47 6.45 3.35
N LYS A 17 8.34 5.87 4.55
CA LYS A 17 7.07 5.81 5.28
C LYS A 17 6.66 7.23 5.66
N ILE A 18 5.70 7.78 4.93
CA ILE A 18 5.17 9.12 5.17
C ILE A 18 4.38 9.10 6.48
N ALA A 19 4.64 10.05 7.37
CA ALA A 19 3.77 10.36 8.48
C ALA A 19 2.48 10.96 7.91
N GLN A 20 1.46 10.12 7.73
CA GLN A 20 0.17 10.53 7.23
C GLN A 20 -0.57 11.34 8.30
N LYS A 21 -1.04 12.54 7.96
CA LYS A 21 -1.93 13.32 8.81
C LYS A 21 -3.32 12.66 8.86
N ASP A 22 -3.95 12.70 10.03
CA ASP A 22 -5.26 12.09 10.23
C ASP A 22 -6.33 12.77 9.37
N ASN A 23 -6.93 12.00 8.45
CA ASN A 23 -8.16 12.34 7.72
C ASN A 23 -8.10 13.41 6.61
N VAL A 24 -6.93 13.83 6.15
CA VAL A 24 -6.81 14.82 5.06
C VAL A 24 -6.44 14.15 3.73
N TYR A 25 -7.08 14.59 2.64
CA TYR A 25 -6.63 14.29 1.28
C TYR A 25 -5.52 15.27 0.90
N GLU A 26 -4.35 14.76 0.55
CA GLU A 26 -3.21 15.58 0.13
C GLU A 26 -2.71 15.11 -1.23
N ALA A 27 -2.28 16.06 -2.06
CA ALA A 27 -1.67 15.79 -3.36
C ALA A 27 -0.41 16.63 -3.50
N GLU A 28 0.73 15.97 -3.66
CA GLU A 28 2.02 16.60 -3.90
C GLU A 28 2.47 16.29 -5.33
N TYR A 29 2.81 17.33 -6.12
CA TYR A 29 3.32 17.14 -7.47
C TYR A 29 4.84 16.91 -7.43
N LEU A 30 5.29 15.77 -7.94
CA LEU A 30 6.71 15.36 -7.90
C LEU A 30 7.46 15.65 -9.22
N GLY A 31 6.79 16.20 -10.23
CA GLY A 31 7.34 16.39 -11.58
C GLY A 31 6.90 15.31 -12.58
N SER A 32 7.14 15.57 -13.87
CA SER A 32 6.85 14.67 -15.01
C SER A 32 5.42 14.14 -15.13
N GLY A 33 4.42 14.90 -14.64
CA GLY A 33 3.02 14.43 -14.57
C GLY A 33 2.71 13.47 -13.42
N THR A 34 3.66 13.25 -12.50
CA THR A 34 3.50 12.33 -11.37
C THR A 34 3.01 13.05 -10.13
N PHE A 35 1.90 12.56 -9.57
CA PHE A 35 1.33 13.06 -8.31
C PHE A 35 1.42 12.01 -7.22
N ARG A 36 1.76 12.45 -6.02
CA ARG A 36 1.70 11.66 -4.79
C ARG A 36 0.40 11.98 -4.07
N ILE A 37 -0.57 11.08 -4.19
CA ILE A 37 -1.91 11.25 -3.59
C ILE A 37 -1.95 10.49 -2.26
N VAL A 38 -2.07 11.20 -1.15
CA VAL A 38 -2.24 10.63 0.18
C VAL A 38 -3.72 10.63 0.52
N LYS A 39 -4.30 9.43 0.73
CA LYS A 39 -5.70 9.26 1.11
C LYS A 39 -5.81 8.77 2.55
N PRO A 40 -6.71 9.32 3.37
CA PRO A 40 -6.93 8.89 4.75
C PRO A 40 -7.00 7.38 4.92
N LYS A 41 -6.31 6.85 5.95
CA LYS A 41 -6.42 5.43 6.29
C LYS A 41 -7.86 5.12 6.70
N ARG A 42 -8.45 4.09 6.10
CA ARG A 42 -9.82 3.68 6.40
C ARG A 42 -9.92 3.22 7.85
N GLN A 43 -11.05 3.55 8.49
CA GLN A 43 -11.41 3.03 9.82
C GLN A 43 -11.35 1.50 9.85
N ALA A 44 -10.85 0.93 10.95
CA ALA A 44 -10.64 -0.52 11.09
C ALA A 44 -11.93 -1.33 10.82
N LYS A 45 -13.08 -0.82 11.26
CA LYS A 45 -14.41 -1.42 11.00
C LYS A 45 -14.71 -1.58 9.50
N LYS A 46 -14.32 -0.60 8.67
CA LYS A 46 -14.57 -0.62 7.22
C LYS A 46 -13.61 -1.57 6.50
N ILE A 47 -12.35 -1.65 6.95
CA ILE A 47 -11.38 -2.63 6.46
C ILE A 47 -11.88 -4.06 6.72
N ARG A 48 -12.37 -4.32 7.94
CA ARG A 48 -12.96 -5.62 8.30
C ARG A 48 -14.18 -5.95 7.45
N GLN A 49 -15.08 -4.98 7.23
CA GLN A 49 -16.27 -5.17 6.39
C GLN A 49 -15.92 -5.49 4.93
N SER A 50 -14.91 -4.82 4.33
CA SER A 50 -14.48 -5.14 2.97
C SER A 50 -13.83 -6.52 2.88
N ALA A 51 -13.08 -6.94 3.90
CA ALA A 51 -12.51 -8.28 3.94
C ALA A 51 -13.59 -9.38 4.05
N LEU A 52 -14.72 -9.09 4.72
CA LEU A 52 -15.85 -10.01 4.87
C LEU A 52 -16.79 -10.05 3.66
N LYS A 53 -16.85 -8.98 2.87
CA LYS A 53 -17.81 -8.88 1.75
C LYS A 53 -17.24 -9.56 0.50
N GLY A 54 -17.47 -10.86 0.38
CA GLY A 54 -17.19 -11.61 -0.86
C GLY A 54 -15.70 -11.91 -1.06
N THR A 55 -15.07 -12.49 -0.05
CA THR A 55 -13.63 -12.75 0.01
C THR A 55 -13.14 -13.77 -1.02
N THR A 56 -14.01 -14.64 -1.53
CA THR A 56 -13.69 -15.64 -2.54
C THR A 56 -14.70 -15.60 -3.68
N PRO A 57 -14.27 -15.32 -4.94
CA PRO A 57 -15.08 -15.56 -6.12
C PRO A 57 -15.54 -17.02 -6.15
N GLY A 58 -16.82 -17.29 -6.39
CA GLY A 58 -17.38 -18.66 -6.42
C GLY A 58 -17.85 -19.23 -5.07
N ALA A 59 -17.69 -18.52 -3.96
CA ALA A 59 -18.20 -18.96 -2.64
C ALA A 59 -19.71 -18.74 -2.42
N ARG A 60 -20.41 -18.16 -3.41
CA ARG A 60 -21.87 -18.05 -3.40
C ARG A 60 -22.42 -19.28 -4.11
N LYS A 61 -23.10 -20.15 -3.37
CA LYS A 61 -23.92 -21.23 -3.92
C LYS A 61 -25.11 -20.66 -4.67
#